data_AF-A0A2A4QS53-F1
#
_entry.id   AF-A0A2A4QS53-F1
#
_cell.length_a   1.000
_cell.length_b   1.000
_cell.length_c   1.000
_cell.angle_alpha   90.00
_cell.angle_beta   90.00
_cell.angle_gamma   90.00
#
_symmetry.space_group_name_H-M   'P 1'
#
loop_
_entity.id
_entity.type
_entity.pdbx_description
1 polymer ?
#
loop_
_entity_poly.entity_id
_entity_poly.type
_entity_poly.pdbx_seq_one_letter_code
_entity_poly.pdbx_strand_id
1 'polypeptide(L)'
;MPNQRSHVEQYKTFIIHLQRATGRAAQVQDLISKAPYKTQIVDAVDGAKLPLAEVDSHYSETPILTPAYPFKLNFGEIGCFLSHRKVWQEIVDQKLDAGLIFEDDVDL
;
A
#
# COMPACT_ATOMS: atom_id res chain seq x y z
N MET A 1 -16.22 29.43 -8.57
CA MET A 1 -16.59 28.33 -9.48
C MET A 1 -16.00 27.04 -8.90
N PRO A 2 -16.79 26.06 -8.44
CA PRO A 2 -16.20 24.78 -8.06
C PRO A 2 -15.76 24.05 -9.33
N ASN A 3 -14.50 23.62 -9.32
CA ASN A 3 -13.82 23.00 -10.44
C ASN A 3 -14.44 21.61 -10.71
N GLN A 4 -15.03 21.40 -11.88
CA GLN A 4 -15.61 20.13 -12.30
C GLN A 4 -14.46 19.18 -12.71
N ARG A 5 -13.76 18.57 -11.74
CA ARG A 5 -12.84 17.47 -12.01
C ARG A 5 -13.67 16.28 -12.50
N SER A 6 -13.25 15.61 -13.58
CA SER A 6 -13.92 14.39 -14.07
C SER A 6 -13.92 13.33 -12.96
N HIS A 7 -15.03 12.57 -12.83
CA HIS A 7 -15.16 11.54 -11.78
C HIS A 7 -14.05 10.48 -11.80
N VAL A 8 -13.41 10.26 -12.96
CA VAL A 8 -12.34 9.27 -13.16
C VAL A 8 -10.98 9.76 -12.66
N GLU A 9 -10.76 11.07 -12.52
CA GLU A 9 -9.51 11.61 -11.96
C GLU A 9 -9.55 11.79 -10.45
N GLN A 10 -10.71 11.62 -9.82
CA GLN A 10 -10.88 11.75 -8.37
C GLN A 10 -10.62 10.45 -7.61
N TYR A 11 -10.69 9.30 -8.29
CA TYR A 11 -10.49 7.97 -7.72
C TYR A 11 -9.44 7.18 -8.50
N LYS A 12 -8.67 6.36 -7.79
CA LYS A 12 -7.62 5.53 -8.39
C LYS A 12 -7.57 4.15 -7.73
N THR A 13 -7.21 3.13 -8.51
CA THR A 13 -6.85 1.82 -7.96
C THR A 13 -5.33 1.74 -7.82
N PHE A 14 -4.87 1.29 -6.66
CA PHE A 14 -3.47 1.01 -6.38
C PHE A 14 -3.30 -0.49 -6.17
N ILE A 15 -2.30 -1.08 -6.82
CA ILE A 15 -1.91 -2.47 -6.57
C ILE A 15 -0.52 -2.44 -5.95
N ILE A 16 -0.43 -2.86 -4.69
CA ILE A 16 0.84 -3.04 -3.99
C ILE A 16 1.44 -4.34 -4.48
N HIS A 17 2.61 -4.26 -5.12
CA HIS A 17 3.29 -5.42 -5.66
C HIS A 17 4.75 -5.45 -5.21
N LEU A 18 5.18 -6.58 -4.69
CA LEU A 18 6.54 -6.77 -4.26
C LEU A 18 7.40 -7.17 -5.45
N GLN A 19 8.36 -6.33 -5.84
CA GLN A 19 9.19 -6.51 -7.05
C GLN A 19 9.85 -7.90 -7.19
N ARG A 20 10.22 -8.55 -6.08
CA ARG A 20 10.81 -9.90 -6.12
C ARG A 20 9.79 -11.02 -6.35
N ALA A 21 8.49 -10.75 -6.20
CA ALA A 21 7.40 -11.73 -6.30
C ALA A 21 6.98 -11.94 -7.77
N THR A 22 7.94 -12.29 -8.63
CA THR A 22 7.72 -12.44 -10.08
C THR A 22 6.63 -13.47 -10.44
N GLY A 23 6.38 -14.44 -9.56
CA GLY A 23 5.28 -15.41 -9.71
C GLY A 23 3.87 -14.80 -9.64
N ARG A 24 3.72 -13.56 -9.15
CA ARG A 24 2.44 -12.84 -9.06
C ARG A 24 2.16 -11.92 -10.26
N ALA A 25 3.04 -11.88 -11.26
CA ALA A 25 2.88 -10.99 -12.41
C ALA A 25 1.54 -11.19 -13.15
N ALA A 26 1.13 -12.44 -13.36
CA ALA A 26 -0.14 -12.75 -14.01
C ALA A 26 -1.35 -12.29 -13.18
N GLN A 27 -1.28 -12.48 -11.85
CA GLN A 27 -2.30 -12.00 -10.90
C GLN A 27 -2.45 -10.48 -10.94
N VAL A 28 -1.31 -9.76 -10.94
CA VAL A 28 -1.32 -8.30 -11.05
C VAL A 28 -1.96 -7.85 -12.37
N GLN A 29 -1.70 -8.51 -13.48
CA GLN A 29 -2.36 -8.20 -14.76
C GLN A 29 -3.86 -8.48 -14.72
N ASP A 30 -4.29 -9.58 -14.09
CA ASP A 30 -5.72 -9.88 -13.88
C ASP A 30 -6.41 -8.79 -13.05
N LEU A 31 -5.80 -8.40 -11.92
CA LEU A 31 -6.27 -7.31 -11.06
C LEU A 31 -6.37 -5.98 -11.83
N ILE A 32 -5.40 -5.64 -12.67
CA ILE A 32 -5.45 -4.44 -13.52
C ILE A 32 -6.68 -4.49 -14.45
N SER A 33 -6.95 -5.65 -15.03
CA SER A 33 -8.07 -5.82 -15.98
C SER A 33 -9.45 -5.72 -15.33
N LYS A 34 -9.55 -6.08 -14.04
CA LYS A 34 -10.79 -6.07 -13.25
C LYS A 34 -11.00 -4.78 -12.46
N ALA A 35 -9.95 -3.95 -12.31
CA ALA A 35 -10.00 -2.74 -11.52
C ALA A 35 -11.01 -1.73 -12.09
N PRO A 36 -11.89 -1.13 -11.25
CA PRO A 36 -12.93 -0.21 -11.71
C PRO A 36 -12.43 1.21 -12.04
N TYR A 37 -11.21 1.55 -11.63
CA TYR A 37 -10.59 2.87 -11.83
C TYR A 37 -9.22 2.72 -12.50
N LYS A 38 -8.64 3.84 -12.94
CA LYS A 38 -7.27 3.85 -13.47
C LYS A 38 -6.31 3.25 -12.43
N THR A 39 -5.49 2.31 -12.87
CA THR A 39 -4.60 1.57 -11.96
C THR A 39 -3.19 2.14 -11.94
N GLN A 40 -2.58 2.15 -10.75
CA GLN A 40 -1.16 2.42 -10.51
C GLN A 40 -0.58 1.25 -9.71
N ILE A 41 0.48 0.62 -10.23
CA ILE A 41 1.26 -0.34 -9.45
C ILE A 41 2.18 0.47 -8.53
N VAL A 42 2.22 0.11 -7.25
CA VAL A 42 3.10 0.70 -6.25
C VAL A 42 4.05 -0.37 -5.75
N ASP A 43 5.35 -0.05 -5.77
CA ASP A 43 6.38 -0.96 -5.28
C ASP A 43 6.24 -1.16 -3.77
N ALA A 44 5.93 -2.40 -3.38
CA ALA A 44 5.85 -2.77 -1.99
C ALA A 44 7.22 -2.59 -1.30
N VAL A 45 7.18 -2.15 -0.06
CA VAL A 45 8.34 -2.12 0.83
C VAL A 45 8.70 -3.54 1.20
N ASP A 46 9.90 -3.95 0.78
CA ASP A 46 10.49 -5.21 1.18
C ASP A 46 11.00 -5.11 2.62
N GLY A 47 10.15 -5.44 3.59
CA GLY A 47 10.48 -5.38 5.00
C GLY A 47 11.74 -6.18 5.39
N ALA A 48 12.04 -7.27 4.67
CA ALA A 48 13.24 -8.07 4.90
C ALA A 48 14.55 -7.38 4.46
N LYS A 49 14.45 -6.30 3.66
CA LYS A 49 15.58 -5.48 3.21
C LYS A 49 15.68 -4.14 3.92
N LEU A 50 14.77 -3.82 4.83
CA LEU A 50 14.82 -2.56 5.57
C LEU A 50 16.01 -2.56 6.55
N PRO A 51 16.79 -1.47 6.61
CA PRO A 51 17.72 -1.25 7.68
C PRO A 51 16.99 -1.19 9.03
N LEU A 52 17.59 -1.74 10.09
CA LEU A 52 17.00 -1.70 11.44
C LEU A 52 16.69 -0.27 11.89
N ALA A 53 17.55 0.69 11.58
CA ALA A 53 17.32 2.10 11.91
C ALA A 53 16.04 2.67 11.25
N GLU A 54 15.68 2.19 10.06
CA GLU A 54 14.44 2.59 9.38
C GLU A 54 13.22 1.93 10.04
N VAL A 55 13.35 0.65 10.41
CA VAL A 55 12.32 -0.07 11.18
C VAL A 55 12.04 0.64 12.51
N ASP A 56 13.08 0.96 13.27
CA ASP A 56 12.98 1.63 14.58
C ASP A 56 12.38 3.04 14.48
N SER A 57 12.48 3.68 13.31
CA SER A 57 11.86 4.99 13.05
C SER A 57 10.35 4.92 12.84
N HIS A 58 9.79 3.72 12.63
CA HIS A 58 8.39 3.50 12.29
C HIS A 58 7.67 2.53 13.23
N TYR A 59 8.42 1.72 13.97
CA TYR A 59 7.90 0.72 14.89
C TYR A 59 8.60 0.83 16.24
N SER A 60 7.83 0.75 17.32
CA SER A 60 8.37 0.68 18.68
C SER A 60 8.13 -0.70 19.25
N GLU A 61 9.21 -1.36 19.69
CA GLU A 61 9.10 -2.58 20.49
C GLU A 61 8.52 -2.31 21.90
N THR A 62 8.57 -1.06 22.34
CA THR A 62 7.93 -0.66 23.60
C THR A 62 6.48 -0.27 23.31
N PRO A 63 5.49 -0.86 24.01
CA PRO A 63 4.09 -0.52 23.79
C PRO A 63 3.80 0.96 24.03
N ILE A 64 3.18 1.62 23.06
CA ILE A 64 2.77 3.03 23.13
C ILE A 64 1.27 3.23 23.28
N LEU A 65 0.49 2.14 23.20
CA LEU A 65 -0.98 2.14 23.32
C LEU A 65 -1.42 1.45 24.62
N THR A 66 -2.61 1.80 25.11
CA THR A 66 -3.26 1.13 26.25
C THR A 66 -4.69 0.71 25.86
N PRO A 67 -5.00 -0.60 25.77
CA PRO A 67 -4.09 -1.73 26.00
C PRO A 67 -2.99 -1.84 24.95
N ALA A 68 -1.88 -2.49 25.31
CA ALA A 68 -0.80 -2.80 24.38
C ALA A 68 -1.27 -3.75 23.28
N TYR A 69 -0.74 -3.58 22.07
CA TYR A 69 -0.87 -4.62 21.04
C TYR A 69 -0.09 -5.86 21.49
N PRO A 70 -0.71 -7.06 21.50
CA PRO A 70 -0.14 -8.22 22.20
C PRO A 70 0.96 -8.97 21.42
N PHE A 71 1.25 -8.58 20.18
CA PHE A 71 2.20 -9.28 19.31
C PHE A 71 3.33 -8.36 18.87
N LYS A 72 4.54 -8.90 18.75
CA LYS A 72 5.62 -8.22 18.01
C LYS A 72 5.32 -8.31 16.53
N LEU A 73 5.46 -7.18 15.82
CA LEU A 73 5.34 -7.18 14.37
C LEU A 73 6.60 -7.79 13.74
N ASN A 74 6.40 -8.66 12.75
CA ASN A 74 7.47 -9.18 11.92
C ASN A 74 7.80 -8.20 10.78
N PHE A 75 8.96 -8.40 10.14
CA PHE A 75 9.40 -7.53 9.04
C PHE A 75 8.40 -7.47 7.87
N GLY A 76 7.71 -8.57 7.57
CA GLY A 76 6.67 -8.61 6.55
C GLY A 76 5.47 -7.72 6.90
N GLU A 77 5.01 -7.76 8.16
CA GLU A 77 3.93 -6.89 8.66
C GLU A 77 4.34 -5.41 8.64
N ILE A 78 5.57 -5.10 9.03
CA ILE A 78 6.12 -3.74 8.96
C ILE A 78 6.20 -3.27 7.50
N GLY A 79 6.71 -4.13 6.59
CA GLY A 79 6.77 -3.85 5.16
C GLY A 79 5.39 -3.62 4.55
N CYS A 80 4.39 -4.43 4.91
CA CYS A 80 3.00 -4.24 4.49
C CYS A 80 2.49 -2.87 4.94
N PHE A 81 2.60 -2.53 6.22
CA PHE A 81 2.17 -1.23 6.74
C PHE A 81 2.84 -0.06 6.00
N LEU A 82 4.16 -0.13 5.79
CA LEU A 82 4.89 0.94 5.09
C LEU A 82 4.52 1.02 3.61
N SER A 83 4.16 -0.09 2.97
CA SER A 83 3.63 -0.11 1.60
C SER A 83 2.29 0.62 1.51
N HIS A 84 1.36 0.32 2.42
CA HIS A 84 0.08 1.04 2.52
C HIS A 84 0.29 2.52 2.82
N ARG A 85 1.20 2.85 3.73
CA ARG A 85 1.55 4.25 4.03
C ARG A 85 2.05 5.02 2.80
N LYS A 86 2.85 4.38 1.93
CA LYS A 86 3.24 4.98 0.64
C LYS A 86 2.02 5.24 -0.24
N VAL A 87 1.10 4.28 -0.36
CA VAL A 87 -0.13 4.48 -1.14
C VAL A 87 -1.00 5.59 -0.56
N TRP A 88 -1.11 5.70 0.77
CA TRP A 88 -1.83 6.82 1.40
C TRP A 88 -1.18 8.16 1.07
N GLN A 89 0.15 8.23 1.03
CA GLN A 89 0.85 9.43 0.60
C GLN A 89 0.57 9.76 -0.87
N GLU A 90 0.52 8.76 -1.76
CA GLU A 90 0.13 8.95 -3.17
C GLU A 90 -1.29 9.54 -3.30
N ILE A 91 -2.25 9.06 -2.49
CA ILE A 91 -3.62 9.60 -2.47
C ILE A 91 -3.61 11.09 -2.10
N VAL A 92 -2.83 11.47 -1.07
CA VAL A 92 -2.69 12.86 -0.61
C VAL A 92 -1.99 13.73 -1.65
N ASP A 93 -0.83 13.29 -2.16
CA ASP A 93 0.00 14.05 -3.09
C ASP A 93 -0.72 14.32 -4.42
N GLN A 94 -1.47 13.33 -4.89
CA GLN A 94 -2.28 13.43 -6.10
C GLN A 94 -3.62 14.14 -5.87
N LYS A 95 -3.96 14.49 -4.62
CA LYS A 95 -5.22 15.14 -4.24
C LYS A 95 -6.45 14.37 -4.73
N LEU A 96 -6.41 13.04 -4.56
CA LEU A 96 -7.52 12.14 -4.84
C LEU A 96 -8.55 12.22 -3.71
N ASP A 97 -9.81 11.99 -4.03
CA ASP A 97 -10.89 11.93 -3.05
C ASP A 97 -10.88 10.58 -2.31
N ALA A 98 -10.53 9.50 -3.01
CA ALA A 98 -10.30 8.18 -2.43
C ALA A 98 -9.39 7.31 -3.30
N GLY A 99 -8.83 6.25 -2.70
CA GLY A 99 -8.08 5.21 -3.41
C GLY A 99 -8.58 3.81 -3.02
N LEU A 100 -8.71 2.92 -4.01
CA LEU A 100 -8.93 1.49 -3.81
C LEU A 100 -7.57 0.80 -3.81
N ILE A 101 -7.22 0.10 -2.74
CA ILE A 101 -5.89 -0.52 -2.58
C ILE A 101 -6.03 -2.03 -2.58
N PHE A 102 -5.33 -2.71 -3.48
CA PHE A 102 -5.23 -4.16 -3.54
C PHE A 102 -3.79 -4.60 -3.23
N GLU A 103 -3.66 -5.71 -2.51
CA GLU A 103 -2.42 -6.49 -2.49
C GLU A 103 -2.38 -7.39 -3.73
N ASP A 104 -1.17 -7.73 -4.19
CA ASP A 104 -0.94 -8.52 -5.40
C ASP A 104 -1.37 -9.99 -5.33
N ASP A 105 -1.88 -10.46 -4.18
CA ASP A 105 -2.41 -11.81 -3.97
C ASP A 105 -3.91 -11.86 -3.64
N VAL A 106 -4.62 -10.76 -3.82
CA VAL A 106 -6.09 -10.73 -3.73
C VAL A 106 -6.72 -11.29 -5.00
N ASP A 107 -7.81 -12.04 -4.85
CA ASP A 107 -8.70 -12.47 -5.95
C ASP A 107 -10.00 -11.64 -5.95
N LEU A 108 -10.43 -11.19 -7.13
CA LEU A 108 -11.66 -10.42 -7.40
C LEU A 108 -12.68 -11.20 -8.22
#